data_AF-A0A1U9MAK9-F1
#
_entry.id   AF-A0A1U9MAK9-F1
#
_cell.length_a   1.000
_cell.length_b   1.000
_cell.length_c   1.000
_cell.angle_alpha   90.00
_cell.angle_beta   90.00
_cell.angle_gamma   90.00
#
_symmetry.space_group_name_H-M   'P 1'
#
loop_
_entity.id
_entity.type
_entity.pdbx_description
1 polymer ?
#
loop_
_entity_poly.entity_id
_entity_poly.type
_entity_poly.pdbx_seq_one_letter_code
_entity_poly.pdbx_strand_id
1 'polypeptide(L)' 'MRITPVILIFIGLAGLIYPEKFLEDGSGGGRWVFVIIIALGVWTILRSARRNSSR' A
#
# COMPACT_ATOMS: atom_id res chain seq x y z
N MET A 1 16.88 -2.83 6.86
CA MET A 1 15.89 -2.39 5.85
C MET A 1 14.52 -2.85 6.32
N ARG A 2 13.57 -1.93 6.56
CA ARG A 2 12.23 -2.34 7.01
C ARG A 2 11.50 -2.99 5.83
N ILE A 3 11.18 -4.28 5.95
CA ILE A 3 10.42 -5.05 4.95
C ILE A 3 8.94 -4.63 4.90
N THR A 4 8.43 -4.05 5.99
CA THR A 4 7.05 -3.59 6.16
C THR A 4 6.47 -2.78 4.99
N PRO A 5 7.14 -1.72 4.48
CA PRO A 5 6.63 -0.96 3.32
C PRO A 5 6.54 -1.78 2.03
N VAL A 6 7.43 -2.76 1.85
CA VAL A 6 7.38 -3.66 0.69
C VAL A 6 6.13 -4.54 0.78
N ILE A 7 5.87 -5.13 1.96
CA ILE A 7 4.67 -5.93 2.21
C ILE A 7 3.39 -5.11 1.99
N LEU A 8 3.33 -3.86 2.46
CA LEU A 8 2.19 -2.96 2.25
C LEU A 8 1.89 -2.73 0.76
N ILE A 9 2.93 -2.51 -0.06
CA ILE A 9 2.76 -2.33 -1.52
C ILE A 9 2.22 -3.60 -2.16
N PHE A 10 2.74 -4.78 -1.78
CA PHE A 10 2.26 -6.07 -2.30
C PHE A 10 0.80 -6.35 -1.94
N ILE A 11 0.39 -6.07 -0.70
CA ILE A 11 -1.01 -6.23 -0.26
C ILE A 11 -1.93 -5.27 -1.03
N GLY A 12 -1.51 -4.01 -1.20
CA GLY A 12 -2.26 -3.03 -1.98
C GLY A 12 -2.41 -3.42 -3.45
N LEU A 13 -1.35 -3.93 -4.08
CA LEU A 13 -1.40 -4.44 -5.46
C LEU A 13 -2.28 -5.68 -5.60
N ALA A 14 -2.14 -6.64 -4.67
CA ALA A 14 -2.95 -7.86 -4.68
C ALA A 14 -4.44 -7.56 -4.55
N GLY A 15 -4.82 -6.61 -3.68
CA GLY A 15 -6.21 -6.19 -3.53
C GLY A 15 -6.74 -5.33 -4.68
N LEU A 16 -5.87 -4.66 -5.45
CA LEU A 16 -6.28 -3.95 -6.66
C LEU A 16 -6.51 -4.89 -7.84
N ILE A 17 -5.68 -5.94 -7.97
CA ILE A 17 -5.78 -6.95 -9.04
C ILE A 17 -6.91 -7.95 -8.76
N TYR A 18 -7.06 -8.36 -7.50
CA TYR A 18 -8.07 -9.34 -7.06
C TYR A 18 -9.00 -8.76 -5.98
N PRO A 19 -9.70 -7.63 -6.25
CA PRO A 19 -10.57 -7.00 -5.26
C PRO A 19 -11.65 -7.96 -4.75
N GLU A 20 -12.14 -8.86 -5.60
CA GLU A 20 -13.14 -9.88 -5.28
C GLU A 20 -12.70 -10.91 -4.22
N LYS A 21 -11.40 -11.07 -3.98
CA LYS A 21 -10.89 -11.94 -2.91
C LYS A 21 -10.89 -11.26 -1.53
N PHE A 22 -10.97 -9.93 -1.51
CA PHE A 22 -10.85 -9.13 -0.29
C PHE A 22 -12.11 -8.31 0.01
N LEU A 23 -12.98 -8.11 -0.98
CA LEU A 23 -14.18 -7.31 -0.89
C LEU A 23 -15.36 -8.08 -1.46
N GLU A 24 -16.49 -7.98 -0.77
CA GLU A 24 -17.78 -8.50 -1.22
C GLU A 24 -18.31 -7.66 -2.40
N ASP A 25 -18.98 -8.33 -3.36
CA ASP A 25 -19.45 -7.71 -4.60
C ASP A 25 -20.34 -6.49 -4.32
N GLY A 26 -19.97 -5.34 -4.92
CA GLY A 26 -20.69 -4.07 -4.79
C GLY A 26 -20.00 -2.99 -3.94
N SER A 27 -18.91 -3.30 -3.24
CA SER A 27 -18.17 -2.29 -2.46
C SER A 27 -17.25 -1.44 -3.34
N GLY A 28 -17.82 -0.46 -4.06
CA GLY A 28 -17.06 0.52 -4.83
C GLY A 28 -16.05 1.32 -3.98
N GLY A 29 -16.31 1.45 -2.67
CA GLY A 29 -15.40 2.09 -1.71
C GLY A 29 -14.20 1.22 -1.32
N GLY A 30 -14.33 -0.09 -1.32
CA GLY A 30 -13.24 -0.98 -0.89
C GLY A 30 -12.01 -0.92 -1.81
N ARG A 31 -12.20 -0.68 -3.11
CA ARG A 31 -11.08 -0.52 -4.07
C ARG A 31 -10.18 0.67 -3.72
N TRP A 32 -10.74 1.74 -3.17
CA TRP A 32 -9.97 2.92 -2.75
C TRP A 32 -9.08 2.65 -1.53
N VAL A 33 -9.44 1.69 -0.69
CA VAL A 33 -8.62 1.29 0.46
C VAL A 33 -7.26 0.77 0.00
N PHE A 34 -7.22 -0.01 -1.08
CA PHE A 34 -5.96 -0.51 -1.65
C PHE A 34 -5.07 0.60 -2.21
N VAL A 35 -5.65 1.63 -2.83
CA VAL A 35 -4.92 2.81 -3.31
C VAL A 35 -4.27 3.55 -2.13
N ILE A 36 -5.00 3.71 -1.02
CA ILE A 36 -4.47 4.34 0.20
C ILE A 36 -3.34 3.51 0.81
N ILE A 37 -3.47 2.18 0.83
CA ILE A 37 -2.43 1.26 1.32
C ILE A 37 -1.13 1.41 0.52
N ILE A 38 -1.24 1.47 -0.82
CA ILE A 38 -0.07 1.70 -1.69
C ILE A 38 0.55 3.07 -1.40
N ALA A 39 -0.28 4.12 -1.30
CA ALA A 39 0.19 5.48 -1.01
C ALA A 39 0.93 5.56 0.34
N LEU A 40 0.45 4.87 1.38
CA LEU A 40 1.13 4.79 2.68
C LEU A 40 2.45 4.02 2.62
N GLY A 41 2.50 2.94 1.83
CA GLY A 41 3.74 2.20 1.56
C GLY A 41 4.79 3.08 0.90
N VAL A 42 4.42 3.78 -0.16
CA VAL A 42 5.28 4.74 -0.88
C VAL A 42 5.70 5.90 0.01
N TRP A 43 4.76 6.48 0.76
CA TRP A 43 5.03 7.56 1.71
C TRP A 43 6.05 7.14 2.77
N THR A 44 5.94 5.91 3.28
CA THR A 44 6.86 5.35 4.28
C THR A 44 8.26 5.18 3.70
N ILE A 45 8.37 4.72 2.45
CA ILE A 45 9.65 4.61 1.72
C ILE A 45 10.26 5.99 1.52
N LEU A 46 9.49 6.95 0.99
CA LEU A 46 9.95 8.33 0.77
C LEU A 46 10.39 8.99 2.09
N ARG A 47 9.64 8.79 3.18
CA ARG A 47 9.99 9.31 4.50
C ARG A 47 11.24 8.64 5.07
N SER A 48 11.42 7.34 4.83
CA SER A 48 12.63 6.62 5.23
C SER A 48 13.85 7.08 4.43
N ALA A 49 13.68 7.33 3.13
CA ALA A 49 14.73 7.84 2.25
C ALA A 49 15.14 9.27 2.64
N ARG A 50 14.19 10.16 2.93
CA ARG A 50 14.49 11.52 3.41
C ARG A 50 15.25 11.54 4.73
N ARG A 51 14.92 10.65 5.68
CA ARG A 51 15.67 10.55 6.95
C ARG A 51 17.12 10.11 6.76
N ASN A 52 17.42 9.36 5.70
CA ASN A 52 18.76 8.90 5.41
C ASN A 52 19.62 9.95 4.66
N SER A 53 19.00 11.05 4.20
CA SER A 53 19.70 12.12 3.48
C SER A 53 20.17 13.27 4.41
N SER A 54 19.87 13.20 5.71
CA SER A 54 20.30 14.17 6.73
C SER A 54 21.42 13.63 7.65
N ARG A 55 22.12 12.58 7.22
CA ARG A 55 23.35 12.08 7.85
C ARG A 55 24.46 12.06 6.81
#